data_AF-A0A937DU22-F1
#
_entry.id   AF-A0A937DU22-F1
#
_cell.length_a   1.000
_cell.length_b   1.000
_cell.length_c   1.000
_cell.angle_alpha   90.00
_cell.angle_beta   90.00
_cell.angle_gamma   90.00
#
_symmetry.space_group_name_H-M   'P 1'
#
loop_
_entity.id
_entity.type
_entity.pdbx_description
1 polymer ?
#
loop_
_entity_poly.entity_id
_entity_poly.type
_entity_poly.pdbx_seq_one_letter_code
_entity_poly.pdbx_strand_id
1 'polypeptide(L)' 'MKRRVAVLMGGWSPEREVSLVSGKACAEGLREGGHEVLEYDVKRDLRALVDFLRPATGDGPEVVFNA' A
#
# COMPACT_ATOMS: atom_id res chain seq x y z
N MET A 1 -18.76 1.03 4.03
CA MET A 1 -18.68 0.60 2.62
C MET A 1 -17.28 0.01 2.41
N LYS A 2 -17.15 -1.21 1.88
CA LYS A 2 -15.85 -1.81 1.59
C LYS A 2 -15.12 -1.01 0.51
N ARG A 3 -13.80 -0.88 0.61
CA ARG A 3 -12.92 -0.20 -0.36
C ARG A 3 -11.70 -1.07 -0.61
N ARG A 4 -11.12 -0.99 -1.82
CA ARG A 4 -9.78 -1.52 -2.12
C ARG A 4 -8.72 -0.47 -1.80
N VAL A 5 -7.98 -0.67 -0.71
CA VAL A 5 -7.01 0.27 -0.17
C VAL A 5 -5.60 -0.24 -0.45
N ALA A 6 -4.76 0.58 -1.07
CA ALA A 6 -3.33 0.31 -1.13
C ALA A 6 -2.64 0.90 0.10
N VAL A 7 -1.85 0.10 0.80
CA VAL A 7 -0.94 0.56 1.86
C VAL A 7 0.47 0.58 1.28
N LEU A 8 0.99 1.79 1.10
CA LEU A 8 2.39 2.00 0.71
C LEU A 8 3.24 1.98 1.97
N MET A 9 4.32 1.21 1.95
CA MET A 9 5.25 1.06 3.09
C MET A 9 6.68 0.84 2.60
N GLY A 10 7.66 0.83 3.51
CA GLY A 10 9.06 0.61 3.20
C GLY A 10 9.75 1.88 2.71
N GLY A 11 10.09 1.94 1.42
CA GLY A 11 10.89 3.03 0.87
C GLY A 11 12.41 2.78 0.91
N TRP A 12 13.16 3.83 0.59
CA TRP A 12 14.63 3.83 0.49
C TRP A 12 15.30 4.82 1.45
N SER A 13 14.56 5.29 2.46
CA SER A 13 15.10 6.12 3.53
C SER A 13 15.62 5.24 4.69
N PRO A 14 16.38 5.80 5.64
CA PRO A 14 16.79 5.08 6.86
C PRO A 14 15.61 4.57 7.70
N GLU A 15 14.43 5.19 7.59
CA GLU A 15 13.21 4.83 8.32
C GLU A 15 12.46 3.63 7.72
N ARG A 16 13.00 2.99 6.68
CA ARG A 16 12.37 1.87 5.96
C ARG A 16 11.77 0.82 6.88
N GLU A 17 12.52 0.33 7.86
CA GLU A 17 12.05 -0.73 8.75
C GLU A 17 10.87 -0.26 9.62
N VAL A 18 10.86 1.02 10.00
CA VAL A 18 9.74 1.64 10.73
C VAL A 18 8.49 1.72 9.84
N SER A 19 8.64 2.10 8.58
CA SER A 19 7.53 2.14 7.61
C SER A 19 6.98 0.72 7.33
N LEU A 20 7.83 -0.31 7.26
CA LEU A 20 7.35 -1.70 7.12
C LEU A 20 6.52 -2.17 8.33
N VAL A 21 6.95 -1.83 9.55
CA VAL A 21 6.23 -2.21 10.77
C VAL A 21 4.89 -1.47 10.87
N SER A 22 4.90 -0.15 10.70
CA SER A 22 3.69 0.66 10.77
C SER A 22 2.72 0.34 9.62
N GLY A 23 3.23 0.14 8.41
CA GLY A 23 2.44 -0.27 7.25
C GLY A 23 1.72 -1.60 7.46
N LYS A 24 2.37 -2.61 8.03
CA LYS A 24 1.72 -3.89 8.38
C LYS A 24 0.59 -3.70 9.40
N ALA A 25 0.83 -2.93 10.47
CA ALA A 25 -0.19 -2.65 11.47
C ALA A 25 -1.39 -1.89 10.89
N CYS A 26 -1.14 -0.91 10.01
CA CYS A 26 -2.21 -0.22 9.28
C CYS A 26 -2.99 -1.16 8.35
N ALA A 27 -2.29 -2.06 7.64
CA ALA A 27 -2.93 -3.04 6.76
C ALA A 27 -3.83 -4.01 7.54
N GLU A 28 -3.39 -4.48 8.71
CA GLU A 28 -4.19 -5.31 9.62
C GLU A 28 -5.44 -4.55 10.10
N GLY A 29 -5.30 -3.33 10.60
CA GLY A 29 -6.45 -2.53 11.07
C GLY A 29 -7.46 -2.22 9.95
N LEU A 30 -7.00 -1.99 8.71
CA LEU A 30 -7.88 -1.80 7.57
C LEU A 30 -8.63 -3.09 7.19
N ARG A 31 -7.98 -4.25 7.27
CA ARG A 31 -8.63 -5.56 7.05
C ARG A 31 -9.69 -5.84 8.12
N GLU A 32 -9.37 -5.57 9.39
CA GLU A 32 -10.33 -5.68 10.50
C GLU A 32 -11.54 -4.74 10.32
N GLY A 33 -11.31 -3.56 9.74
CA GLY A 33 -12.36 -2.62 9.32
C GLY A 33 -13.21 -3.08 8.13
N GLY A 34 -12.92 -4.25 7.55
CA GLY A 34 -13.68 -4.83 6.43
C GLY A 34 -13.27 -4.33 5.04
N HIS A 35 -12.10 -3.70 4.90
CA HIS A 35 -11.55 -3.27 3.63
C HIS A 35 -10.76 -4.39 2.93
N GLU A 36 -10.66 -4.32 1.60
CA GLU A 36 -9.69 -5.11 0.86
C GLU A 36 -8.37 -4.34 0.82
N VAL A 37 -7.28 -4.99 1.22
CA VAL A 37 -6.00 -4.31 1.42
C VAL A 37 -4.94 -4.91 0.51
N LEU A 38 -4.34 -4.06 -0.30
CA LEU A 38 -3.15 -4.34 -1.10
C LEU A 38 -1.94 -3.70 -0.41
N GLU A 39 -0.92 -4.49 -0.08
CA GLU A 39 0.33 -3.97 0.48
C GLU A 39 1.37 -3.79 -0.62
N TYR A 40 2.13 -2.68 -0.59
CA TYR A 40 3.23 -2.45 -1.52
C TYR A 40 4.44 -1.85 -0.82
N ASP A 41 5.56 -2.58 -0.88
CA ASP A 41 6.86 -2.13 -0.40
C ASP A 41 7.53 -1.25 -1.45
N VAL A 42 7.46 0.06 -1.25
CA VAL A 42 7.97 1.07 -2.18
C VAL A 42 9.49 0.94 -2.34
N LYS A 43 9.92 0.77 -3.58
CA LYS A 43 11.33 0.78 -4.00
C LYS A 43 11.57 1.95 -4.96
N ARG A 44 12.83 2.17 -5.34
CA ARG A 44 13.23 3.21 -6.31
C ARG A 44 12.64 3.04 -7.72
N ASP A 45 11.87 1.98 -7.95
CA ASP A 45 11.17 1.73 -9.20
C ASP A 45 9.80 2.41 -9.21
N LEU A 46 9.76 3.64 -9.72
CA LEU A 46 8.52 4.39 -9.89
C LEU A 46 7.58 3.78 -10.93
N ARG A 47 8.11 3.05 -11.92
CA ARG A 47 7.27 2.40 -12.93
C ARG A 47 6.47 1.28 -12.29
N ALA A 48 7.14 0.42 -11.50
CA ALA A 48 6.47 -0.63 -10.75
C ALA A 48 5.41 -0.07 -9.78
N LEU A 49 5.69 1.06 -9.12
CA LEU A 49 4.72 1.73 -8.26
C LEU A 49 3.49 2.22 -9.04
N VAL A 50 3.69 2.87 -10.19
CA VAL A 50 2.59 3.34 -11.05
C VAL A 50 1.77 2.17 -11.58
N ASP A 51 2.43 1.10 -12.02
CA ASP A 51 1.76 -0.08 -12.56
C ASP A 51 0.94 -0.81 -11.48
N PHE A 52 1.41 -0.80 -10.22
CA PHE A 52 0.64 -1.27 -9.07
C PHE A 52 -0.56 -0.38 -8.74
N LEU A 53 -0.39 0.94 -8.72
CA LEU A 53 -1.46 1.88 -8.37
C LEU A 53 -2.51 2.04 -9.47
N ARG A 54 -2.11 1.85 -10.73
CA ARG A 54 -2.95 2.07 -11.92
C ARG A 54 -2.73 0.94 -12.93
N PRO A 55 -3.09 -0.31 -12.59
CA PRO A 55 -2.89 -1.43 -13.49
C PRO A 55 -3.77 -1.28 -14.73
N ALA A 56 -3.29 -1.77 -15.87
CA ALA A 56 -4.00 -1.71 -17.15
C ALA A 56 -5.35 -2.46 -17.12
N THR A 57 -5.49 -3.43 -16.21
CA THR A 57 -6.72 -4.20 -15.93
C THR A 57 -7.83 -3.34 -15.30
N GLY A 58 -7.51 -2.16 -14.78
CA GLY A 58 -8.48 -1.23 -14.19
C GLY A 58 -8.90 -1.56 -12.76
N ASP A 59 -8.39 -2.66 -12.19
CA ASP A 59 -8.66 -3.10 -10.82
C ASP A 59 -7.62 -2.54 -9.83
N GLY A 60 -7.21 -1.29 -9.99
CA GLY A 60 -6.31 -0.62 -9.05
C GLY A 60 -6.96 -0.37 -7.68
N PRO A 61 -6.18 0.03 -6.67
CA PRO A 61 -6.73 0.57 -5.43
C PRO A 61 -7.60 1.81 -5.70
N GLU A 62 -8.68 1.95 -4.95
CA GLU A 62 -9.54 3.15 -5.00
C GLU A 62 -8.94 4.31 -4.21
N VAL A 63 -8.20 3.98 -3.14
CA VAL A 63 -7.57 4.94 -2.23
C VAL A 63 -6.22 4.41 -1.78
N VAL A 64 -5.33 5.32 -1.40
CA VAL A 64 -3.99 5.02 -0.90
C VAL A 64 -3.85 5.47 0.55
N PHE A 65 -3.32 4.60 1.38
CA PHE A 65 -2.80 4.89 2.71
C PHE A 65 -1.28 4.89 2.61
N ASN A 66 -0.63 6.02 2.91
CA ASN A 66 0.83 6.13 2.90
C ASN A 66 1.35 5.99 4.33
N ALA A 67 2.05 4.89 4.62
CA ALA A 67 2.49 4.50 5.96
C ALA A 67 3.97 4.80 6.22
#